data_AF-A0A183EHG8-F1
#
_entry.id   AF-A0A183EHG8-F1
#
_cell.length_a   1.000
_cell.length_b   1.000
_cell.length_c   1.000
_cell.angle_alpha   90.00
_cell.angle_beta   90.00
_cell.angle_gamma   90.00
#
_symmetry.space_group_name_H-M   'P 1'
#
loop_
_entity.id
_entity.type
_entity.pdbx_description
1 polymer ?
#
loop_
_entity_poly.entity_id
_entity_poly.type
_entity_poly.pdbx_seq_one_letter_code
_entity_poly.pdbx_strand_id
1 'polypeptide(L)'
;MPRVEERIYHPADVLFGKCENVPASVEAVQFHGVVNTKHEALVREIAHLYTAGVTSRGDADYSLFAGKESFAGRGENGDQTFNFSLLKPFLGWQKYSNIGLSMYRSLATLPWNLSDTEENGLVMQYNGQLWDKKLFHNLKLNTIWRKFTPSKDAAFAVREHAGHTMKCSMENSLTYDTRDRPILATQGTLLKFTQEYAGFFGDAAFLKHQIDAQASVPLFLGIFASASYRFSIVNALSDRSVHLLDRLYVGGPHDLRGFHLNTISSQASGSCSLGNATSSVAVFHLYRYILT
;
A
#
# COMPACT_ATOMS: atom_id res chain seq x y z
N MET A 1 -28.22 22.57 -3.59
CA MET A 1 -28.27 21.66 -4.76
C MET A 1 -26.86 21.60 -5.33
N PRO A 2 -26.23 20.42 -5.50
CA PRO A 2 -24.87 20.37 -6.02
C PRO A 2 -24.88 20.73 -7.51
N ARG A 3 -24.01 21.67 -7.89
CA ARG A 3 -23.81 22.13 -9.27
C ARG A 3 -23.12 20.99 -10.04
N VAL A 4 -23.81 20.41 -11.00
CA VAL A 4 -23.22 19.43 -11.92
C VAL A 4 -22.27 20.21 -12.83
N GLU A 5 -20.97 19.94 -12.74
CA GLU A 5 -20.02 20.41 -13.75
C GLU A 5 -20.34 19.69 -15.06
N GLU A 6 -20.85 20.43 -16.04
CA GLU A 6 -21.00 19.94 -17.42
C GLU A 6 -19.61 19.71 -18.00
N ARG A 7 -19.15 18.46 -17.98
CA ARG A 7 -17.96 18.06 -18.73
C ARG A 7 -18.29 18.10 -20.22
N ILE A 8 -17.67 19.04 -20.94
CA ILE A 8 -17.77 19.14 -22.38
C ILE A 8 -16.86 18.06 -22.98
N TYR A 9 -17.46 17.10 -23.68
CA TYR A 9 -16.73 16.05 -24.38
C TYR A 9 -16.42 16.51 -25.80
N HIS A 10 -15.14 16.49 -26.17
CA HIS A 10 -14.71 16.71 -27.56
C HIS A 10 -14.39 15.37 -28.21
N PRO A 11 -14.74 15.17 -29.48
CA PRO A 11 -14.35 13.96 -30.19
C PRO A 11 -12.81 13.93 -30.38
N ALA A 12 -12.24 12.72 -30.33
CA ALA A 12 -10.79 12.51 -30.20
C ALA A 12 -10.00 12.95 -31.46
N ASP A 13 -10.66 13.00 -32.61
CA ASP A 13 -10.16 13.51 -33.89
C ASP A 13 -9.76 15.00 -33.83
N VAL A 14 -10.32 15.77 -32.90
CA VAL A 14 -9.97 17.19 -32.69
C VAL A 14 -8.51 17.36 -32.23
N LEU A 15 -7.97 16.36 -31.50
CA LEU A 15 -6.62 16.36 -30.93
C LEU A 15 -5.61 15.58 -31.79
N PHE A 16 -6.09 14.78 -32.75
CA PHE A 16 -5.24 13.95 -33.60
C PHE A 16 -4.27 14.83 -34.42
N GLY A 17 -2.96 14.58 -34.27
CA GLY A 17 -1.89 15.33 -34.97
C GLY A 17 -1.60 16.74 -34.42
N LYS A 18 -2.26 17.19 -33.34
CA LYS A 18 -2.07 18.54 -32.78
C LYS A 18 -1.29 18.59 -31.47
N CYS A 19 -1.16 17.46 -30.78
CA CYS A 19 -0.55 17.38 -29.44
C CYS A 19 0.43 16.20 -29.31
N GLU A 20 1.22 15.93 -30.36
CA GLU A 20 2.12 14.76 -30.41
C GLU A 20 3.22 14.76 -29.33
N ASN A 21 3.59 15.93 -28.80
CA ASN A 21 4.64 16.08 -27.79
C ASN A 21 4.11 16.40 -26.39
N VAL A 22 2.80 16.33 -26.16
CA VAL A 22 2.19 16.60 -24.84
C VAL A 22 1.87 15.27 -24.16
N PRO A 23 2.42 14.98 -22.96
CA PRO A 23 2.08 13.76 -22.24
C PRO A 23 0.60 13.81 -21.83
N ALA A 24 -0.18 12.85 -22.31
CA ALA A 24 -1.60 12.72 -22.00
C ALA A 24 -1.85 11.41 -21.25
N SER A 25 -2.54 11.48 -20.11
CA SER A 25 -3.00 10.31 -19.37
C SER A 25 -4.45 9.99 -19.75
N VAL A 26 -4.71 8.79 -20.24
CA VAL A 26 -6.07 8.33 -20.52
C VAL A 26 -6.71 7.87 -19.21
N GLU A 27 -7.69 8.61 -18.69
CA GLU A 27 -8.39 8.27 -17.46
C GLU A 27 -9.48 7.19 -17.66
N ALA A 28 -10.21 7.25 -18.79
CA ALA A 28 -11.31 6.32 -19.08
C ALA A 28 -11.58 6.21 -20.59
N VAL A 29 -11.94 5.01 -21.04
CA VAL A 29 -12.42 4.73 -22.41
C VAL A 29 -13.83 4.15 -22.31
N GLN A 30 -14.82 4.79 -22.93
CA GLN A 30 -16.22 4.37 -22.92
C GLN A 30 -16.71 4.05 -24.33
N PHE A 31 -17.28 2.86 -24.52
CA PHE A 31 -17.86 2.42 -25.78
C PHE A 31 -19.37 2.63 -25.77
N HIS A 32 -19.90 3.33 -26.78
CA HIS A 32 -21.33 3.57 -26.95
C HIS A 32 -21.83 2.80 -28.18
N GLY A 33 -23.04 2.22 -28.12
CA GLY A 33 -23.68 1.56 -29.26
C GLY A 33 -23.25 0.11 -29.55
N VAL A 34 -22.59 -0.56 -28.62
CA VAL A 34 -22.19 -1.96 -28.78
C VAL A 34 -23.37 -2.89 -28.46
N VAL A 35 -23.99 -3.47 -29.49
CA VAL A 35 -25.20 -4.31 -29.34
C VAL A 35 -24.87 -5.80 -29.28
N ASN A 36 -23.81 -6.28 -29.94
CA ASN A 36 -23.47 -7.70 -29.96
C ASN A 36 -21.97 -7.95 -30.20
N THR A 37 -21.20 -8.10 -29.12
CA THR A 37 -19.77 -8.48 -29.18
C THR A 37 -19.41 -9.38 -28.01
N LYS A 38 -18.59 -10.41 -28.26
CA LYS A 38 -17.99 -11.20 -27.17
C LYS A 38 -17.11 -10.29 -26.33
N HIS A 39 -17.28 -10.31 -25.02
CA HIS A 39 -16.50 -9.51 -24.07
C HIS A 39 -14.98 -9.67 -24.28
N GLU A 40 -14.54 -10.89 -24.62
CA GLU A 40 -13.14 -11.21 -24.91
C GLU A 40 -12.57 -10.50 -26.15
N ALA A 41 -13.41 -10.22 -27.17
CA ALA A 41 -12.97 -9.53 -28.38
C ALA A 41 -12.73 -8.03 -28.12
N LEU A 42 -13.61 -7.40 -27.34
CA LEU A 42 -13.42 -6.02 -26.87
C LEU A 42 -12.16 -5.91 -26.01
N VAL A 43 -11.98 -6.77 -25.01
CA VAL A 43 -10.79 -6.73 -24.15
C VAL A 43 -9.51 -6.89 -24.96
N ARG A 44 -9.49 -7.75 -26.00
CA ARG A 44 -8.35 -7.93 -26.90
C ARG A 44 -8.02 -6.69 -27.73
N GLU A 45 -9.03 -6.02 -28.28
CA GLU A 45 -8.86 -4.79 -29.08
C GLU A 45 -8.36 -3.62 -28.22
N ILE A 46 -8.90 -3.49 -27.00
CA ILE A 46 -8.58 -2.37 -26.09
C ILE A 46 -7.26 -2.63 -25.36
N ALA A 47 -6.81 -3.89 -25.24
CA ALA A 47 -5.54 -4.23 -24.57
C ALA A 47 -4.36 -3.44 -25.14
N HIS A 48 -4.34 -3.16 -26.45
CA HIS A 48 -3.31 -2.35 -27.08
C HIS A 48 -3.26 -0.89 -26.57
N LEU A 49 -4.38 -0.34 -26.09
CA LEU A 49 -4.46 1.00 -25.51
C LEU A 49 -3.96 1.06 -24.06
N TYR A 50 -3.88 -0.09 -23.38
CA TYR A 50 -3.30 -0.22 -22.02
C TYR A 50 -1.82 -0.62 -22.05
N THR A 51 -1.27 -0.92 -23.24
CA THR A 51 0.12 -1.32 -23.45
C THR A 51 1.04 -0.10 -23.31
N ALA A 52 1.79 -0.05 -22.21
CA ALA A 52 3.02 0.72 -21.98
C ALA A 52 2.92 2.25 -22.19
N GLY A 53 2.75 2.99 -21.09
CA GLY A 53 3.14 4.39 -21.04
C GLY A 53 4.60 4.50 -20.64
N VAL A 54 5.51 4.65 -21.61
CA VAL A 54 6.87 5.13 -21.31
C VAL A 54 6.77 6.64 -21.17
N THR A 55 6.90 7.15 -19.95
CA THR A 55 6.95 8.59 -19.74
C THR A 55 8.33 9.10 -20.16
N SER A 56 8.39 10.33 -20.69
CA SER A 56 9.62 10.97 -21.16
C SER A 56 10.68 11.21 -20.08
N ARG A 57 10.41 10.86 -18.82
CA ARG A 57 11.32 10.95 -17.67
C ARG A 57 11.98 9.62 -17.27
N GLY A 58 11.76 8.54 -18.03
CA GLY A 58 12.39 7.25 -17.79
C GLY A 58 11.59 6.31 -16.89
N ASP A 59 10.41 6.72 -16.43
CA ASP A 59 9.45 5.82 -15.79
C ASP A 59 8.70 5.05 -16.88
N ALA A 60 8.76 3.73 -16.80
CA ALA A 60 8.00 2.83 -17.66
C ALA A 60 6.99 2.07 -16.80
N ASP A 61 5.71 2.43 -16.97
CA ASP A 61 4.59 1.69 -16.42
C ASP A 61 3.95 0.85 -17.52
N TYR A 62 3.87 -0.45 -17.26
CA TYR A 62 3.27 -1.43 -18.15
C TYR A 62 2.21 -2.20 -17.41
N SER A 63 0.98 -2.20 -17.90
CA SER A 63 -0.07 -3.08 -17.37
C SER A 63 -0.73 -3.84 -18.50
N LEU A 64 -0.50 -5.14 -18.57
CA LEU A 64 -1.29 -6.04 -19.40
C LEU A 64 -2.45 -6.63 -18.61
N PHE A 65 -3.65 -6.40 -19.12
CA PHE A 65 -4.84 -7.09 -18.67
C PHE A 65 -5.21 -8.15 -19.71
N ALA A 66 -4.69 -9.37 -19.54
CA ALA A 66 -4.98 -10.49 -20.43
C ALA A 66 -6.13 -11.33 -19.86
N GLY A 67 -7.37 -10.85 -20.06
CA GLY A 67 -8.61 -11.59 -19.79
C GLY A 67 -8.86 -11.97 -18.32
N LYS A 68 -8.17 -13.00 -17.81
CA LYS A 68 -8.31 -13.60 -16.46
C LYS A 68 -7.07 -13.43 -15.58
N GLU A 69 -6.05 -12.73 -16.07
CA GLU A 69 -4.79 -12.46 -15.38
C GLU A 69 -4.40 -11.01 -15.66
N SER A 70 -3.88 -10.32 -14.64
CA SER A 70 -3.31 -8.97 -14.79
C SER A 70 -1.82 -9.03 -14.48
N PHE A 71 -1.01 -8.55 -15.41
CA PHE A 71 0.42 -8.32 -15.24
C PHE A 71 0.66 -6.81 -15.19
N ALA A 72 1.32 -6.34 -14.14
CA ALA A 72 1.75 -4.96 -14.03
C ALA A 72 3.26 -4.92 -13.75
N GLY A 73 4.00 -4.16 -14.54
CA GLY A 73 5.40 -3.85 -14.36
C GLY A 73 5.57 -2.35 -14.22
N ARG A 74 6.26 -1.90 -13.18
CA ARG A 74 6.71 -0.51 -13.03
C ARG A 74 8.22 -0.49 -12.89
N GLY A 75 8.90 0.30 -13.71
CA GLY A 75 10.33 0.58 -13.60
C GLY A 75 10.58 2.08 -13.61
N GLU A 76 11.42 2.56 -12.70
CA GLU A 76 11.83 3.97 -12.60
C GLU A 76 13.33 4.05 -12.88
N ASN A 77 13.71 4.81 -13.92
CA ASN A 77 15.09 4.88 -14.39
C ASN A 77 15.85 6.02 -13.68
N GLY A 78 16.62 5.65 -12.67
CA GLY A 78 17.48 6.54 -11.87
C GLY A 78 17.99 5.81 -10.63
N ASP A 79 17.07 5.19 -9.90
CA ASP A 79 17.33 4.52 -8.61
C ASP A 79 17.29 2.98 -8.68
N GLN A 80 17.36 2.38 -9.89
CA GLN A 80 17.32 0.92 -10.09
C GLN A 80 16.14 0.20 -9.40
N THR A 81 15.03 0.89 -9.17
CA THR A 81 13.83 0.30 -8.56
C THR A 81 12.93 -0.33 -9.61
N PHE A 82 12.40 -1.51 -9.32
CA PHE A 82 11.47 -2.20 -10.20
C PHE A 82 10.39 -2.92 -9.40
N ASN A 83 9.22 -3.12 -9.99
CA ASN A 83 8.15 -3.93 -9.41
C ASN A 83 7.42 -4.66 -10.53
N PHE A 84 7.46 -5.99 -10.51
CA PHE A 84 6.70 -6.88 -11.37
C PHE A 84 5.64 -7.57 -10.54
N SER A 85 4.38 -7.51 -10.96
CA SER A 85 3.24 -8.07 -10.25
C SER A 85 2.34 -8.85 -11.20
N LEU A 86 2.09 -10.10 -10.87
CA LEU A 86 1.14 -11.00 -11.52
C LEU A 86 -0.03 -11.21 -10.57
N LEU A 87 -1.25 -11.04 -11.04
CA LEU A 87 -2.45 -11.28 -10.23
C LEU A 87 -3.46 -12.09 -11.06
N LYS A 88 -3.90 -13.20 -10.49
CA LYS A 88 -4.87 -14.11 -11.07
C LYS A 88 -6.14 -14.15 -10.22
N PRO A 89 -7.24 -13.52 -10.67
CA PRO A 89 -8.55 -13.72 -10.07
C PRO A 89 -9.04 -15.16 -10.24
N PHE A 90 -9.55 -15.75 -9.16
CA PHE A 90 -10.33 -16.99 -9.24
C PHE A 90 -11.74 -16.65 -9.69
N LEU A 91 -12.11 -17.10 -10.90
CA LEU A 91 -13.47 -16.95 -11.39
C LEU A 91 -14.36 -18.06 -10.81
N GLY A 92 -15.26 -17.69 -9.91
CA GLY A 92 -16.33 -18.55 -9.40
C GLY A 92 -17.57 -17.72 -9.09
N TRP A 93 -18.75 -18.34 -9.21
CA TRP A 93 -20.00 -17.71 -8.80
C TRP A 93 -19.91 -17.32 -7.31
N GLN A 94 -19.99 -16.01 -7.06
CA GLN A 94 -20.03 -15.35 -5.74
C GLN A 94 -18.72 -15.11 -4.96
N LYS A 95 -17.51 -15.48 -5.42
CA LYS A 95 -16.27 -15.21 -4.64
C LYS A 95 -15.22 -14.42 -5.43
N TYR A 96 -15.04 -13.14 -5.09
CA TYR A 96 -13.88 -12.36 -5.54
C TYR A 96 -12.67 -12.74 -4.70
N SER A 97 -12.00 -13.83 -5.10
CA SER A 97 -10.72 -14.23 -4.55
C SER A 97 -9.65 -14.07 -5.62
N ASN A 98 -8.44 -13.70 -5.24
CA ASN A 98 -7.32 -13.65 -6.16
C ASN A 98 -6.05 -14.16 -5.48
N ILE A 99 -5.14 -14.65 -6.31
CA ILE A 99 -3.75 -14.91 -5.94
C ILE A 99 -2.87 -13.92 -6.69
N GLY A 100 -1.85 -13.42 -6.02
CA GLY A 100 -0.87 -12.52 -6.61
C GLY A 100 0.55 -12.97 -6.30
N LEU A 101 1.45 -12.69 -7.22
CA LEU A 101 2.88 -12.86 -7.09
C LEU A 101 3.55 -11.55 -7.50
N SER A 102 4.32 -10.96 -6.61
CA SER A 102 5.03 -9.72 -6.87
C SER A 102 6.52 -9.88 -6.58
N MET A 103 7.37 -9.40 -7.48
CA MET A 103 8.81 -9.31 -7.31
C MET A 103 9.22 -7.86 -7.45
N TYR A 104 9.95 -7.32 -6.48
CA TYR A 104 10.33 -5.91 -6.48
C TYR A 104 11.76 -5.69 -5.99
N ARG A 105 12.34 -4.56 -6.43
CA ARG A 105 13.47 -3.91 -5.81
C ARG A 105 13.08 -2.50 -5.41
N SER A 106 13.33 -2.15 -4.15
CA SER A 106 13.05 -0.84 -3.58
C SER A 106 14.29 -0.28 -2.88
N LEU A 107 14.54 1.01 -3.08
CA LEU A 107 15.53 1.79 -2.33
C LEU A 107 14.77 2.79 -1.47
N ALA A 108 15.13 2.91 -0.20
CA ALA A 108 14.50 3.84 0.73
C ALA A 108 15.52 4.49 1.65
N THR A 109 15.51 5.83 1.70
CA THR A 109 16.23 6.60 2.72
C THR A 109 15.36 6.75 3.95
N LEU A 110 15.93 6.43 5.12
CA LEU A 110 15.28 6.47 6.43
C LEU A 110 15.86 7.65 7.23
N PRO A 111 15.32 8.87 7.08
CA PRO A 111 15.89 10.07 7.69
C PRO A 111 15.89 10.03 9.22
N TRP A 112 14.93 9.34 9.84
CA TRP A 112 14.87 9.17 11.31
C TRP A 112 15.98 8.29 11.88
N ASN A 113 16.65 7.50 11.03
CA ASN A 113 17.78 6.64 11.39
C ASN A 113 19.11 7.08 10.74
N LEU A 114 19.08 8.13 9.90
CA LEU A 114 20.22 8.56 9.08
C LEU A 114 20.83 7.38 8.29
N SER A 115 19.98 6.60 7.63
CA SER A 115 20.38 5.34 6.99
C SER A 115 19.62 5.08 5.69
N ASP A 116 20.23 4.32 4.79
CA ASP A 116 19.60 3.85 3.55
C ASP A 116 19.32 2.35 3.63
N THR A 117 18.25 1.91 2.98
CA THR A 117 17.85 0.51 2.88
C THR A 117 17.61 0.13 1.42
N GLU A 118 18.20 -0.98 1.00
CA GLU A 118 17.88 -1.63 -0.27
C GLU A 118 17.14 -2.93 0.01
N GLU A 119 16.00 -3.13 -0.63
CA GLU A 119 15.19 -4.33 -0.49
C GLU A 119 14.94 -4.99 -1.84
N ASN A 120 15.21 -6.29 -1.93
CA ASN A 120 14.78 -7.14 -3.03
C ASN A 120 13.78 -8.16 -2.48
N GLY A 121 12.52 -8.05 -2.88
CA GLY A 121 11.42 -8.81 -2.31
C GLY A 121 10.71 -9.70 -3.33
N LEU A 122 10.28 -10.86 -2.88
CA LEU A 122 9.28 -11.71 -3.51
C LEU A 122 8.10 -11.84 -2.56
N VAL A 123 6.90 -11.53 -3.04
CA VAL A 123 5.67 -11.55 -2.25
C VAL A 123 4.64 -12.42 -2.96
N MET A 124 4.15 -13.44 -2.27
CA MET A 124 2.97 -14.19 -2.68
C MET A 124 1.81 -13.73 -1.83
N GLN A 125 0.69 -13.39 -2.46
CA GLN A 125 -0.50 -12.90 -1.76
C GLN A 125 -1.73 -13.70 -2.17
N TYR A 126 -2.60 -13.95 -1.21
CA TYR A 126 -3.93 -14.49 -1.42
C TYR A 126 -4.94 -13.54 -0.81
N ASN A 127 -5.93 -13.13 -1.59
CA ASN A 127 -7.06 -12.34 -1.14
C ASN A 127 -8.33 -13.17 -1.25
N GLY A 128 -9.11 -13.20 -0.17
CA GLY A 128 -10.36 -13.92 -0.08
C GLY A 128 -11.41 -13.16 0.73
N GLN A 129 -12.64 -13.65 0.65
CA GLN A 129 -13.78 -13.14 1.39
C GLN A 129 -14.41 -14.30 2.18
N LEU A 130 -14.63 -14.08 3.47
CA LEU A 130 -15.24 -14.99 4.44
C LEU A 130 -16.53 -14.36 4.98
N TRP A 131 -17.36 -15.16 5.68
CA TRP A 131 -18.62 -14.74 6.31
C TRP A 131 -19.47 -13.79 5.46
N ASP A 132 -20.07 -14.32 4.39
CA ASP A 132 -20.98 -13.58 3.49
C ASP A 132 -20.40 -12.26 2.95
N LYS A 133 -19.10 -12.26 2.62
CA LYS A 133 -18.36 -11.14 2.02
C LYS A 133 -18.13 -9.93 2.92
N LYS A 134 -18.47 -10.02 4.21
CA LYS A 134 -18.23 -8.94 5.18
C LYS A 134 -16.83 -8.97 5.75
N LEU A 135 -16.18 -10.14 5.74
CA LEU A 135 -14.83 -10.32 6.24
C LEU A 135 -13.87 -10.54 5.08
N PHE A 136 -12.94 -9.62 4.89
CA PHE A 136 -11.86 -9.74 3.94
C PHE A 136 -10.66 -10.41 4.61
N HIS A 137 -10.16 -11.49 4.00
CA HIS A 137 -8.99 -12.20 4.45
C HIS A 137 -7.87 -12.00 3.43
N ASN A 138 -6.73 -11.53 3.91
CA ASN A 138 -5.53 -11.34 3.11
C ASN A 138 -4.39 -12.12 3.77
N LEU A 139 -3.82 -13.07 3.03
CA LEU A 139 -2.66 -13.82 3.45
C LEU A 139 -1.49 -13.46 2.53
N LYS A 140 -0.33 -13.13 3.10
CA LYS A 140 0.89 -12.84 2.35
C LYS A 140 2.06 -13.67 2.87
N LEU A 141 2.88 -14.13 1.96
CA LEU A 141 4.18 -14.74 2.22
C LEU A 141 5.23 -13.82 1.60
N ASN A 142 6.08 -13.25 2.44
CA ASN A 142 7.11 -12.29 2.08
C ASN A 142 8.47 -12.95 2.21
N THR A 143 9.28 -12.91 1.16
CA THR A 143 10.69 -13.29 1.16
C THR A 143 11.49 -12.09 0.69
N ILE A 144 12.18 -11.40 1.61
CA ILE A 144 12.83 -10.13 1.35
C ILE A 144 14.30 -10.21 1.74
N TRP A 145 15.18 -9.97 0.77
CA TRP A 145 16.60 -9.71 1.02
C TRP A 145 16.79 -8.21 1.22
N ARG A 146 17.30 -7.83 2.39
CA ARG A 146 17.49 -6.43 2.78
C ARG A 146 18.97 -6.14 2.97
N LYS A 147 19.43 -4.96 2.55
CA LYS A 147 20.74 -4.41 2.84
C LYS A 147 20.53 -3.08 3.57
N PHE A 148 20.98 -3.03 4.82
CA PHE A 148 20.88 -1.84 5.66
C PHE A 148 22.25 -1.13 5.70
N THR A 149 22.28 0.12 5.24
CA THR A 149 23.50 0.93 5.12
C THR A 149 23.34 2.23 5.92
N PRO A 150 23.77 2.26 7.19
CA PRO A 150 23.71 3.46 8.00
C PRO A 150 24.82 4.45 7.64
N SER A 151 24.53 5.76 7.78
CA SER A 151 25.53 6.81 7.62
C SER A 151 26.57 6.76 8.75
N LYS A 152 27.75 7.37 8.51
CA LYS A 152 28.81 7.49 9.51
C LYS A 152 28.34 8.26 10.75
N ASP A 153 27.44 9.22 10.57
CA ASP A 153 26.91 10.08 11.64
C ASP A 153 25.77 9.42 12.43
N ALA A 154 25.26 8.26 11.98
CA ALA A 154 24.21 7.54 12.68
C ALA A 154 24.70 6.99 14.04
N ALA A 155 23.79 6.87 15.00
CA ALA A 155 24.09 6.34 16.33
C ALA A 155 24.71 4.93 16.26
N PHE A 156 25.58 4.58 17.22
CA PHE A 156 26.19 3.25 17.27
C PHE A 156 25.15 2.12 17.31
N ALA A 157 24.08 2.28 18.09
CA ALA A 157 22.98 1.32 18.16
C ALA A 157 22.24 1.11 16.83
N VAL A 158 22.30 2.08 15.90
CA VAL A 158 21.79 1.92 14.52
C VAL A 158 22.83 1.21 13.66
N ARG A 159 24.11 1.59 13.79
CA ARG A 159 25.22 1.01 13.02
C ARG A 159 25.48 -0.47 13.31
N GLU A 160 25.15 -0.93 14.51
CA GLU A 160 25.23 -2.36 14.88
C GLU A 160 24.34 -3.25 14.00
N HIS A 161 23.25 -2.69 13.45
CA HIS A 161 22.35 -3.41 12.54
C HIS A 161 22.77 -3.32 11.06
N ALA A 162 23.96 -2.80 10.75
CA ALA A 162 24.45 -2.70 9.38
C ALA A 162 24.68 -4.08 8.74
N GLY A 163 24.36 -4.19 7.45
CA GLY A 163 24.67 -5.37 6.66
C GLY A 163 23.45 -5.98 5.96
N HIS A 164 23.56 -7.25 5.63
CA HIS A 164 22.52 -8.00 4.93
C HIS A 164 21.64 -8.77 5.92
N THR A 165 20.35 -8.83 5.63
CA THR A 165 19.38 -9.57 6.43
C THR A 165 18.32 -10.16 5.52
N MET A 166 18.07 -11.45 5.66
CA MET A 166 16.96 -12.11 4.97
C MET A 166 15.75 -12.19 5.90
N LYS A 167 14.60 -11.64 5.46
CA LYS A 167 13.32 -11.77 6.13
C LYS A 167 12.41 -12.71 5.36
N CYS A 168 12.00 -13.80 5.99
CA CYS A 168 10.91 -14.63 5.50
C CYS A 168 9.75 -14.54 6.49
N SER A 169 8.62 -13.95 6.08
CA SER A 169 7.47 -13.74 6.94
C SER A 169 6.15 -14.16 6.31
N MET A 170 5.23 -14.62 7.15
CA MET A 170 3.85 -14.93 6.82
C MET A 170 2.95 -13.92 7.53
N GLU A 171 2.27 -13.09 6.76
CA GLU A 171 1.33 -12.09 7.23
C GLU A 171 -0.10 -12.57 6.98
N ASN A 172 -0.91 -12.61 8.02
CA ASN A 172 -2.34 -12.88 7.95
C ASN A 172 -3.10 -11.63 8.41
N SER A 173 -3.99 -11.12 7.56
CA SER A 173 -4.82 -9.95 7.84
C SER A 173 -6.30 -10.28 7.66
N LEU A 174 -7.08 -9.96 8.68
CA LEU A 174 -8.54 -10.07 8.70
C LEU A 174 -9.11 -8.66 8.83
N THR A 175 -9.94 -8.26 7.87
CA THR A 175 -10.53 -6.92 7.81
C THR A 175 -12.03 -7.02 7.73
N TYR A 176 -12.72 -6.39 8.67
CA TYR A 176 -14.15 -6.17 8.68
C TYR A 176 -14.41 -4.68 8.45
N ASP A 177 -14.99 -4.33 7.31
CA ASP A 177 -15.25 -2.94 6.92
C ASP A 177 -16.74 -2.74 6.62
N THR A 178 -17.38 -1.89 7.40
CA THR A 178 -18.80 -1.48 7.24
C THR A 178 -18.95 0.00 6.95
N ARG A 179 -17.83 0.69 6.69
CA ARG A 179 -17.84 2.12 6.41
C ARG A 179 -18.58 2.40 5.10
N ASP A 180 -19.30 3.52 5.07
CA ASP A 180 -19.98 4.01 3.87
C ASP A 180 -18.98 4.34 2.75
N ARG A 181 -17.84 4.94 3.11
CA ARG A 181 -16.78 5.34 2.18
C ARG A 181 -15.41 5.01 2.77
N PRO A 182 -14.51 4.36 2.00
CA PRO A 182 -13.22 3.91 2.54
C PRO A 182 -12.22 5.05 2.80
N ILE A 183 -12.30 6.14 2.03
CA ILE A 183 -11.37 7.29 2.11
C ILE A 183 -11.77 8.24 3.25
N LEU A 184 -13.05 8.59 3.33
CA LEU A 184 -13.60 9.47 4.36
C LEU A 184 -14.94 8.93 4.80
N ALA A 185 -14.90 8.10 5.84
CA ALA A 185 -16.10 7.46 6.37
C ALA A 185 -16.92 8.47 7.19
N THR A 186 -18.18 8.65 6.79
CA THR A 186 -19.17 9.44 7.54
C THR A 186 -19.86 8.58 8.59
N GLN A 187 -20.05 7.29 8.27
CA GLN A 187 -20.73 6.33 9.11
C GLN A 187 -20.09 4.94 8.97
N GLY A 188 -20.08 4.19 10.07
CA GLY A 188 -19.71 2.78 10.09
C GLY A 188 -18.38 2.54 10.79
N THR A 189 -17.92 1.29 10.75
CA THR A 189 -16.73 0.87 11.47
C THR A 189 -15.80 0.03 10.59
N LEU A 190 -14.51 0.16 10.85
CA LEU A 190 -13.44 -0.68 10.32
C LEU A 190 -12.74 -1.33 11.49
N LEU A 191 -12.60 -2.64 11.43
CA LEU A 191 -11.75 -3.41 12.31
C LEU A 191 -10.82 -4.26 11.47
N LYS A 192 -9.53 -4.08 11.64
CA LYS A 192 -8.50 -4.85 10.96
C LYS A 192 -7.56 -5.44 12.00
N PHE A 193 -7.38 -6.75 11.92
CA PHE A 193 -6.42 -7.50 12.71
C PHE A 193 -5.36 -8.06 11.77
N THR A 194 -4.10 -7.79 12.05
CA THR A 194 -2.96 -8.27 11.26
C THR A 194 -1.97 -8.97 12.16
N GLN A 195 -1.53 -10.15 11.76
CA GLN A 195 -0.52 -10.95 12.42
C GLN A 195 0.60 -11.26 11.42
N GLU A 196 1.83 -10.91 11.73
CA GLU A 196 3.01 -11.25 10.93
C GLU A 196 3.93 -12.15 11.75
N TYR A 197 4.23 -13.33 11.22
CA TYR A 197 5.16 -14.28 11.80
C TYR A 197 6.39 -14.39 10.91
N ALA A 198 7.57 -14.09 11.45
CA ALA A 198 8.87 -14.27 10.81
C ALA A 198 9.73 -15.23 11.62
N GLY A 199 10.49 -16.11 10.95
CA GLY A 199 11.44 -17.01 11.63
C GLY A 199 11.42 -18.46 11.16
N PHE A 200 10.60 -18.81 10.16
CA PHE A 200 10.69 -20.14 9.52
C PHE A 200 11.89 -20.25 8.58
N PHE A 201 12.37 -19.14 8.03
CA PHE A 201 13.58 -19.06 7.22
C PHE A 201 14.20 -17.66 7.31
N GLY A 202 15.53 -17.58 7.18
CA GLY A 202 16.29 -16.32 7.24
C GLY A 202 16.74 -15.90 8.64
N ASP A 203 17.19 -14.65 8.74
CA ASP A 203 17.83 -14.11 9.93
C ASP A 203 16.79 -13.50 10.89
N ALA A 204 15.74 -12.89 10.34
CA ALA A 204 14.68 -12.23 11.09
C ALA A 204 13.73 -13.24 11.75
N ALA A 205 13.58 -13.14 13.07
CA ALA A 205 12.67 -13.97 13.87
C ALA A 205 11.86 -13.09 14.82
N PHE A 206 10.58 -12.88 14.50
CA PHE A 206 9.67 -12.06 15.30
C PHE A 206 8.21 -12.42 15.06
N LEU A 207 7.35 -12.06 16.01
CA LEU A 207 5.91 -12.17 15.92
C LEU A 207 5.32 -10.80 16.20
N LYS A 208 4.59 -10.29 15.23
CA LYS A 208 3.98 -8.97 15.27
C LYS A 208 2.48 -9.10 15.19
N HIS A 209 1.80 -8.37 16.06
CA HIS A 209 0.35 -8.22 16.03
C HIS A 209 0.01 -6.74 15.89
N GLN A 210 -0.98 -6.44 15.06
CA GLN A 210 -1.49 -5.10 14.84
C GLN A 210 -3.02 -5.12 14.79
N ILE A 211 -3.63 -4.20 15.50
CA ILE A 211 -5.06 -3.94 15.51
C ILE A 211 -5.26 -2.51 15.03
N ASP A 212 -6.02 -2.33 13.97
CA ASP A 212 -6.51 -1.04 13.50
C ASP A 212 -8.03 -1.01 13.66
N ALA A 213 -8.54 -0.06 14.44
CA ALA A 213 -9.96 0.18 14.62
C ALA A 213 -10.30 1.62 14.22
N GLN A 214 -11.38 1.80 13.46
CA GLN A 214 -11.91 3.11 13.14
C GLN A 214 -13.43 3.07 13.24
N ALA A 215 -14.01 4.12 13.79
CA ALA A 215 -15.46 4.29 13.86
C ALA A 215 -15.81 5.74 13.50
N SER A 216 -16.80 5.89 12.63
CA SER A 216 -17.36 7.19 12.28
C SER A 216 -18.85 7.23 12.59
N VAL A 217 -19.29 8.34 13.19
CA VAL A 217 -20.69 8.58 13.53
C VAL A 217 -21.11 9.99 13.09
N PRO A 218 -22.25 10.11 12.37
CA PRO A 218 -22.85 11.41 12.10
C PRO A 218 -23.38 12.02 13.41
N LEU A 219 -23.14 13.31 13.60
CA LEU A 219 -23.65 14.12 14.71
C LEU A 219 -24.68 15.13 14.21
N PHE A 220 -25.23 15.93 15.12
CA PHE A 220 -26.15 17.01 14.80
C PHE A 220 -25.44 18.17 14.07
N LEU A 221 -26.20 19.01 13.36
CA LEU A 221 -25.73 20.23 12.67
C LEU A 221 -24.75 20.01 11.49
N GLY A 222 -24.83 18.88 10.78
CA GLY A 222 -23.96 18.61 9.64
C GLY A 222 -22.49 18.41 10.03
N ILE A 223 -22.28 17.88 11.24
CA ILE A 223 -20.98 17.50 11.77
C ILE A 223 -20.93 15.97 11.80
N PHE A 224 -19.77 15.38 11.55
CA PHE A 224 -19.54 13.96 11.85
C PHE A 224 -18.23 13.79 12.61
N ALA A 225 -18.24 12.87 13.57
CA ALA A 225 -17.06 12.53 14.35
C ALA A 225 -16.47 11.22 13.82
N SER A 226 -15.14 11.14 13.79
CA SER A 226 -14.40 9.92 13.48
C SER A 226 -13.35 9.69 14.56
N ALA A 227 -13.25 8.46 15.02
CA ALA A 227 -12.24 8.02 15.96
C ALA A 227 -11.45 6.87 15.34
N SER A 228 -10.14 6.91 15.47
CA SER A 228 -9.22 5.88 14.98
C SER A 228 -8.28 5.46 16.11
N TYR A 229 -8.05 4.16 16.22
CA TYR A 229 -7.15 3.57 17.19
C TYR A 229 -6.28 2.52 16.51
N ARG A 230 -4.97 2.60 16.71
CA ARG A 230 -4.00 1.60 16.25
C ARG A 230 -3.21 1.10 17.45
N PHE A 231 -3.12 -0.22 17.58
CA PHE A 231 -2.26 -0.88 18.55
C PHE A 231 -1.37 -1.88 17.81
N SER A 232 -0.07 -1.83 18.05
CA SER A 232 0.89 -2.78 17.48
C SER A 232 1.88 -3.25 18.54
N ILE A 233 2.21 -4.53 18.51
CA ILE A 233 3.23 -5.14 19.37
C ILE A 233 4.08 -6.08 18.53
N VAL A 234 5.40 -6.05 18.73
CA VAL A 234 6.36 -6.95 18.11
C VAL A 234 7.22 -7.59 19.20
N ASN A 235 7.24 -8.92 19.18
CA ASN A 235 8.02 -9.74 20.10
C ASN A 235 9.11 -10.46 19.30
N ALA A 236 10.32 -10.46 19.83
CA ALA A 236 11.39 -11.33 19.35
C ALA A 236 10.98 -12.79 19.46
N LEU A 237 11.32 -13.61 18.46
CA LEU A 237 11.22 -15.07 18.56
C LEU A 237 12.62 -15.66 18.66
N SER A 238 12.78 -16.68 19.51
CA SER A 238 14.07 -17.26 19.87
C SER A 238 14.98 -16.27 20.62
N ASP A 239 16.22 -16.66 20.92
CA ASP A 239 17.23 -15.79 21.56
C ASP A 239 17.79 -14.69 20.62
N ARG A 240 17.03 -14.27 19.61
CA ARG A 240 17.44 -13.27 18.61
C ARG A 240 16.75 -11.94 18.87
N SER A 241 17.49 -10.84 18.80
CA SER A 241 16.90 -9.49 18.89
C SER A 241 16.16 -9.10 17.61
N VAL A 242 15.04 -8.37 17.73
CA VAL A 242 14.33 -7.80 16.57
C VAL A 242 15.21 -6.78 15.86
N HIS A 243 15.41 -6.98 14.55
CA HIS A 243 16.16 -6.06 13.69
C HIS A 243 15.53 -4.66 13.70
N LEU A 244 16.35 -3.61 13.61
CA LEU A 244 15.90 -2.21 13.64
C LEU A 244 14.78 -1.91 12.62
N LEU A 245 14.85 -2.55 11.44
CA LEU A 245 13.87 -2.42 10.35
C LEU A 245 12.50 -3.05 10.66
N ASP A 246 12.42 -4.01 11.57
CA ASP A 246 11.18 -4.72 11.92
C ASP A 246 10.52 -4.14 13.20
N ARG A 247 11.15 -3.14 13.83
CA ARG A 247 10.60 -2.42 14.98
C ARG A 247 9.47 -1.48 14.58
N LEU A 248 8.70 -1.03 15.57
CA LEU A 248 7.56 -0.15 15.37
C LEU A 248 8.00 1.31 15.41
N TYR A 249 7.68 2.06 14.36
CA TYR A 249 7.90 3.50 14.31
C TYR A 249 6.56 4.22 14.25
N VAL A 250 6.50 5.39 14.88
CA VAL A 250 5.29 6.21 14.94
C VAL A 250 5.69 7.66 14.71
N GLY A 251 4.88 8.37 13.95
CA GLY A 251 5.02 9.82 13.73
C GLY A 251 5.06 10.16 12.25
N GLY A 252 4.63 11.37 11.91
CA GLY A 252 4.53 11.84 10.54
C GLY A 252 3.09 12.06 10.07
N PRO A 253 2.91 12.54 8.83
CA PRO A 253 1.61 13.03 8.36
C PRO A 253 0.53 11.95 8.22
N HIS A 254 0.94 10.69 8.03
CA HIS A 254 0.05 9.53 7.85
C HIS A 254 -0.28 8.77 9.15
N ASP A 255 0.40 9.10 10.25
CA ASP A 255 0.16 8.53 11.56
C ASP A 255 -0.26 9.64 12.54
N LEU A 256 0.67 10.08 13.40
CA LEU A 256 0.48 11.17 14.34
C LEU A 256 1.01 12.48 13.76
N ARG A 257 0.07 13.32 13.32
CA ARG A 257 0.36 14.68 12.85
C ARG A 257 0.90 15.54 13.98
N GLY A 258 1.76 16.49 13.64
CA GLY A 258 2.45 17.35 14.60
C GLY A 258 3.83 16.85 15.02
N PHE A 259 4.21 15.62 14.63
CA PHE A 259 5.52 15.05 14.87
C PHE A 259 6.26 14.76 13.56
N HIS A 260 7.59 14.81 13.62
CA HIS A 260 8.43 14.37 12.51
C HIS A 260 8.25 12.87 12.23
N LEU A 261 8.48 12.48 10.98
CA LEU A 261 8.31 11.12 10.50
C LEU A 261 9.07 10.11 11.38
N ASN A 262 8.35 9.13 11.95
CA ASN A 262 8.92 8.02 12.70
C ASN A 262 9.79 8.40 13.92
N THR A 263 9.58 9.59 14.49
CA THR A 263 10.39 10.11 15.61
C THR A 263 9.85 9.78 17.00
N ILE A 264 8.63 9.26 17.13
CA ILE A 264 8.04 8.89 18.42
C ILE A 264 8.55 7.50 18.80
N SER A 265 9.77 7.45 19.34
CA SER A 265 10.37 6.24 19.89
C SER A 265 11.52 6.58 20.85
N SER A 266 12.13 5.55 21.44
CA SER A 266 13.40 5.74 22.17
C SER A 266 14.46 6.31 21.23
N GLN A 267 15.08 7.43 21.63
CA GLN A 267 16.10 8.09 20.82
C GLN A 267 17.50 7.71 21.31
N ALA A 268 18.40 7.48 20.37
CA ALA A 268 19.83 7.34 20.62
C ALA A 268 20.56 8.68 20.38
N SER A 269 21.86 8.72 20.67
CA SER A 269 22.71 9.86 20.37
C SER A 269 22.56 10.31 18.91
N GLY A 270 22.48 11.62 18.67
CA GLY A 270 22.30 12.16 17.32
C GLY A 270 20.85 12.15 16.82
N SER A 271 19.86 12.09 17.72
CA SER A 271 18.42 12.12 17.39
C SER A 271 17.94 10.96 16.50
N CYS A 272 18.69 9.85 16.49
CA CYS A 272 18.29 8.65 15.77
C CYS A 272 17.20 7.89 16.53
N SER A 273 16.13 7.49 15.85
CA SER A 273 14.99 6.80 16.43
C SER A 273 15.21 5.29 16.45
N LEU A 274 15.23 4.63 17.61
CA LEU A 274 15.51 3.19 17.68
C LEU A 274 14.27 2.30 17.47
N GLY A 275 13.09 2.92 17.29
CA GLY A 275 11.82 2.20 17.21
C GLY A 275 11.35 1.69 18.57
N ASN A 276 10.17 1.08 18.57
CA ASN A 276 9.49 0.57 19.76
C ASN A 276 9.14 -0.91 19.58
N ALA A 277 9.04 -1.63 20.70
CA ALA A 277 8.48 -2.99 20.73
C ALA A 277 6.94 -2.97 20.80
N THR A 278 6.35 -1.90 21.33
CA THR A 278 4.90 -1.73 21.44
C THR A 278 4.54 -0.29 21.12
N SER A 279 3.46 -0.08 20.38
CA SER A 279 2.92 1.24 20.08
C SER A 279 1.39 1.25 20.19
N SER A 280 0.86 2.34 20.72
CA SER A 280 -0.57 2.60 20.81
C SER A 280 -0.84 4.04 20.40
N VAL A 281 -1.72 4.24 19.42
CA VAL A 281 -2.02 5.54 18.84
C VAL A 281 -3.54 5.69 18.78
N ALA A 282 -4.06 6.79 19.32
CA ALA A 282 -5.48 7.14 19.25
C ALA A 282 -5.63 8.52 18.62
N VAL A 283 -6.59 8.69 17.73
CA VAL A 283 -6.87 9.94 17.04
C VAL A 283 -8.37 10.18 16.99
N PHE A 284 -8.79 11.41 17.26
CA PHE A 284 -10.17 11.85 17.15
C PHE A 284 -10.24 13.02 16.17
N HIS A 285 -11.17 12.93 15.22
CA HIS A 285 -11.45 13.97 14.24
C HIS A 285 -12.91 14.39 14.34
N LEU A 286 -13.12 15.70 14.19
CA LEU A 286 -14.43 16.29 14.03
C LEU A 286 -14.46 17.00 12.67
N TYR A 287 -15.37 16.58 11.81
CA TYR A 287 -15.53 17.14 10.48
C TYR A 287 -16.84 17.92 10.40
N ARG A 288 -16.81 19.07 9.72
CA ARG A 288 -17.98 19.91 9.48
C ARG A 288 -18.07 20.20 7.99
N TYR A 289 -19.28 20.11 7.43
CA TYR A 289 -19.49 20.58 6.06
C TYR A 289 -19.29 22.09 5.97
N ILE A 290 -18.45 22.52 5.04
CA ILE A 290 -18.36 23.94 4.67
C ILE A 290 -19.55 24.18 3.74
N LEU A 291 -20.56 24.89 4.24
CA LEU A 291 -21.65 25.39 3.40
C LEU A 291 -21.07 26.52 2.55
N THR A 292 -20.78 26.24 1.29
CA THR A 292 -20.54 27.24 0.23
C THR A 292 -21.82 27.54 -0.52
#